data_AF-A0A3B0UVG5-F1
#
_entry.id   AF-A0A3B0UVG5-F1
#
_cell.length_a   1.000
_cell.length_b   1.000
_cell.length_c   1.000
_cell.angle_alpha   90.00
_cell.angle_beta   90.00
_cell.angle_gamma   90.00
#
_symmetry.space_group_name_H-M   'P 1'
#
loop_
_entity.id
_entity.type
_entity.pdbx_description
1 polymer ?
#
loop_
_entity_poly.entity_id
_entity_poly.type
_entity_poly.pdbx_seq_one_letter_code
_entity_poly.pdbx_strand_id
1 'polypeptide(L)'
;PELASEIDLSVRQLQRLFLQYTGMTPHRYYVKIRLQQARELLLYSDRSIIEVAVCTGFTSSSHFATSYKRVYAIRPSDTRLQQHM
;
A
#
# COMPACT_ATOMS: atom_id res chain seq x y z
N PRO A 1 -1.89 12.91 -10.75
CA PRO A 1 -1.69 14.33 -11.19
C PRO A 1 -3.00 15.11 -11.30
N GLU A 2 -4.12 14.45 -11.63
CA GLU A 2 -5.41 15.12 -11.90
C GLU A 2 -6.14 15.67 -10.68
N LEU A 3 -5.90 15.15 -9.47
CA LEU A 3 -6.61 15.60 -8.25
C LEU A 3 -6.19 17.00 -7.75
N ALA A 4 -5.09 17.56 -8.24
CA ALA A 4 -4.54 18.83 -7.76
C ALA A 4 -5.12 20.06 -8.48
N SER A 5 -5.84 19.85 -9.58
CA SER A 5 -6.35 20.90 -10.47
C SER A 5 -7.71 21.49 -10.03
N GLU A 6 -8.44 20.82 -9.14
CA GLU A 6 -9.77 21.24 -8.66
C GLU A 6 -9.72 21.97 -7.30
N ILE A 7 -8.56 22.04 -6.68
CA ILE A 7 -8.38 22.62 -5.36
C ILE A 7 -7.28 23.66 -5.50
N ASP A 8 -7.55 24.93 -5.20
CA ASP A 8 -6.63 26.07 -5.34
C ASP A 8 -5.49 26.03 -4.29
N LEU A 9 -4.84 24.87 -4.17
CA LEU A 9 -3.82 24.53 -3.20
C LEU A 9 -2.59 24.03 -3.95
N SER A 10 -1.45 24.65 -3.66
CA SER A 10 -0.16 24.09 -4.09
C SER A 10 0.02 22.67 -3.54
N VAL A 11 0.78 21.84 -4.26
CA VAL A 11 1.14 20.48 -3.83
C VAL A 11 1.73 20.46 -2.41
N ARG A 12 2.49 21.50 -2.04
CA ARG A 12 3.07 21.65 -0.69
C ARG A 12 2.00 21.90 0.37
N GLN A 13 1.00 22.76 0.10
CA GLN A 13 -0.12 22.97 1.02
C GLN A 13 -0.94 21.70 1.18
N LEU A 14 -1.24 21.00 0.08
CA LEU A 14 -1.93 19.73 0.11
C LEU A 14 -1.18 18.69 0.95
N GLN A 15 0.13 18.53 0.73
CA GLN A 15 0.95 17.60 1.52
C GLN A 15 0.98 17.97 3.02
N ARG A 16 1.08 19.26 3.35
CA ARG A 16 1.06 19.74 4.74
C ARG A 16 -0.28 19.46 5.40
N LEU A 17 -1.39 19.80 4.75
CA LEU A 17 -2.74 19.54 5.26
C LEU A 17 -2.98 18.04 5.41
N PHE A 18 -2.59 17.24 4.41
CA PHE A 18 -2.72 15.79 4.47
C PHE A 18 -1.94 15.20 5.65
N LEU A 19 -0.71 15.66 5.87
CA LEU A 19 0.10 15.26 7.03
C LEU A 19 -0.55 15.71 8.35
N GLN A 20 -1.08 16.92 8.41
CA GLN A 20 -1.75 17.46 9.59
C GLN A 20 -2.99 16.63 9.98
N TYR A 21 -3.80 16.22 9.00
CA TYR A 21 -5.04 15.47 9.26
C TYR A 21 -4.84 13.96 9.39
N THR A 22 -3.86 13.36 8.70
CA THR A 22 -3.67 11.89 8.67
C THR A 22 -2.45 11.40 9.46
N GLY A 23 -1.56 12.31 9.88
CA GLY A 23 -0.27 11.96 10.48
C GLY A 23 0.73 11.32 9.51
N MET A 24 0.39 11.21 8.22
CA MET A 24 1.20 10.56 7.20
C MET A 24 1.37 11.44 5.96
N THR A 25 2.46 11.27 5.23
CA THR A 25 2.56 11.90 3.90
C THR A 25 1.61 11.20 2.92
N PRO A 26 1.09 11.89 1.88
CA PRO A 26 0.22 11.29 0.88
C PRO A 26 0.79 10.00 0.27
N HIS A 27 2.09 9.99 -0.03
CA HIS A 27 2.78 8.82 -0.55
C HIS A 27 2.73 7.62 0.41
N ARG A 28 3.02 7.83 1.70
CA ARG A 28 2.98 6.75 2.70
C ARG A 28 1.57 6.22 2.88
N TYR A 29 0.58 7.10 2.88
CA TYR A 29 -0.82 6.71 2.97
C TYR A 29 -1.28 5.91 1.75
N TYR A 30 -0.87 6.32 0.55
CA TYR A 30 -1.16 5.58 -0.67
C TYR A 30 -0.55 4.18 -0.67
N VAL A 31 0.71 4.04 -0.23
CA VAL A 31 1.35 2.74 -0.05
C VAL A 31 0.59 1.88 0.98
N LYS A 32 0.11 2.47 2.08
CA LYS A 32 -0.70 1.77 3.08
C LYS A 32 -2.00 1.20 2.49
N ILE A 33 -2.73 1.98 1.69
CA ILE A 33 -3.95 1.52 1.00
C ILE A 33 -3.64 0.33 0.08
N ARG A 34 -2.58 0.45 -0.72
CA ARG A 34 -2.17 -0.62 -1.65
C ARG A 34 -1.79 -1.91 -0.91
N LEU A 35 -1.10 -1.78 0.23
CA LEU A 35 -0.74 -2.92 1.07
C LEU A 35 -1.96 -3.57 1.76
N GLN A 36 -2.99 -2.78 2.09
CA GLN A 36 -4.25 -3.30 2.60
C GLN A 36 -4.97 -4.17 1.56
N GLN A 37 -5.10 -3.67 0.33
CA GLN A 37 -5.65 -4.45 -0.79
C GLN A 37 -4.80 -5.70 -1.06
N ALA A 38 -3.47 -5.58 -0.99
CA ALA A 38 -2.59 -6.72 -1.17
C ALA A 38 -2.82 -7.79 -0.08
N ARG A 39 -3.03 -7.38 1.17
CA ARG A 39 -3.35 -8.29 2.26
C ARG A 39 -4.66 -9.03 2.00
N GLU A 40 -5.71 -8.34 1.58
CA GLU A 40 -6.99 -8.97 1.21
C GLU A 40 -6.80 -10.02 0.09
N LEU A 41 -6.03 -9.70 -0.95
CA LEU A 41 -5.72 -10.68 -2.01
C LEU A 41 -4.89 -11.87 -1.49
N LEU A 42 -3.97 -11.65 -0.56
CA LEU A 42 -3.21 -12.74 0.05
C LEU A 42 -4.09 -13.67 0.88
N LEU A 43 -5.11 -13.10 1.54
CA LEU A 43 -5.99 -13.83 2.45
C LEU A 43 -7.09 -14.60 1.70
N TYR A 44 -7.66 -13.99 0.66
CA TYR A 44 -8.90 -14.46 0.03
C TYR A 44 -8.74 -14.90 -1.43
N SER A 45 -7.50 -15.06 -1.91
CA SER A 45 -7.25 -15.56 -3.26
C SER A 45 -5.98 -16.41 -3.35
N ASP A 46 -5.95 -17.30 -4.34
CA ASP A 46 -4.81 -18.18 -4.63
C ASP A 46 -3.73 -17.53 -5.52
N ARG A 47 -3.83 -16.22 -5.75
CA ARG A 47 -2.86 -15.50 -6.60
C ARG A 47 -1.45 -15.61 -6.04
N SER A 48 -0.47 -15.78 -6.93
CA SER A 48 0.93 -15.81 -6.52
C SER A 48 1.33 -14.48 -5.85
N ILE A 49 2.35 -14.51 -4.98
CA ILE A 49 2.85 -13.28 -4.32
C ILE A 49 3.28 -12.23 -5.37
N ILE A 50 3.78 -12.69 -6.51
CA ILE A 50 4.20 -11.82 -7.64
C ILE A 50 2.97 -11.16 -8.27
N GLU A 51 1.91 -11.92 -8.55
CA GLU A 51 0.66 -11.36 -9.10
C GLU A 51 0.03 -10.35 -8.14
N VAL A 52 0.00 -10.64 -6.84
CA VAL A 52 -0.50 -9.69 -5.83
C VAL A 52 0.30 -8.39 -5.84
N ALA A 53 1.63 -8.47 -5.93
CA ALA A 53 2.49 -7.28 -6.03
C ALA A 53 2.14 -6.44 -7.27
N VAL A 54 1.98 -7.09 -8.43
CA VAL A 54 1.63 -6.42 -9.69
C VAL A 54 0.23 -5.81 -9.64
N CYS A 55 -0.79 -6.56 -9.20
CA CYS A 55 -2.17 -6.09 -9.09
C CYS A 55 -2.31 -4.89 -8.15
N THR A 56 -1.47 -4.83 -7.11
CA THR A 56 -1.46 -3.71 -6.16
C THR A 56 -0.45 -2.63 -6.56
N GLY A 57 0.04 -2.63 -7.80
CA GLY A 57 0.82 -1.57 -8.44
C GLY A 57 2.31 -1.52 -8.05
N PHE A 58 2.87 -2.57 -7.46
CA PHE A 58 4.29 -2.62 -7.10
C PHE A 58 5.10 -3.04 -8.33
N THR A 59 6.18 -2.30 -8.59
CA THR A 59 7.07 -2.56 -9.73
C THR A 59 8.02 -3.73 -9.49
N SER A 60 8.24 -4.12 -8.23
CA SER A 60 9.04 -5.29 -7.88
C SER A 60 8.49 -6.03 -6.67
N SER A 61 8.63 -7.35 -6.69
CA SER A 61 8.28 -8.25 -5.58
C SER A 61 9.11 -7.97 -4.33
N SER A 62 10.39 -7.60 -4.48
CA SER A 62 11.27 -7.24 -3.37
C SER A 62 10.82 -5.96 -2.66
N HIS A 63 10.45 -4.92 -3.42
CA HIS A 63 9.95 -3.67 -2.85
C HIS A 63 8.59 -3.88 -2.18
N PHE A 64 7.73 -4.69 -2.79
CA PHE A 64 6.47 -5.13 -2.18
C PHE A 64 6.70 -5.84 -0.85
N ALA A 65 7.51 -6.91 -0.83
CA ALA A 65 7.74 -7.71 0.38
C ALA A 65 8.35 -6.88 1.52
N THR A 66 9.29 -5.99 1.20
CA THR A 66 9.91 -5.09 2.19
C THR A 66 8.90 -4.10 2.76
N SER A 67 8.08 -3.50 1.90
CA SER A 67 7.03 -2.55 2.31
C SER A 67 5.95 -3.24 3.14
N TYR A 68 5.53 -4.44 2.73
CA TYR A 68 4.55 -5.26 3.42
C TYR A 68 5.03 -5.63 4.82
N LYS A 69 6.25 -6.16 4.94
CA LYS A 69 6.85 -6.49 6.24
C LYS A 69 6.99 -5.28 7.14
N ARG A 70 7.31 -4.09 6.58
CA ARG A 70 7.39 -2.86 7.36
C ARG A 70 6.04 -2.45 7.98
N VAL A 71 4.93 -2.72 7.29
CA VAL A 71 3.58 -2.34 7.75
C VAL A 71 2.94 -3.41 8.64
N TYR A 72 3.13 -4.70 8.33
CA TYR A 72 2.45 -5.80 9.00
C TYR A 72 3.36 -6.67 9.88
N ALA A 73 4.65 -6.34 9.99
CA ALA A 73 5.68 -7.08 10.73
C ALA A 73 5.95 -8.54 10.27
N ILE A 74 5.18 -9.07 9.33
CA ILE A 74 5.30 -10.43 8.76
C ILE A 74 5.51 -10.39 7.25
N ARG A 75 5.99 -11.49 6.65
CA ARG A 75 6.15 -11.55 5.19
C ARG A 75 4.79 -11.82 4.51
N PRO A 76 4.63 -11.42 3.23
CA PRO A 76 3.44 -11.76 2.44
C PRO A 76 3.12 -13.26 2.42
N SER A 77 4.15 -14.12 2.36
CA SER A 77 4.02 -15.58 2.42
C SER A 77 3.39 -16.07 3.72
N ASP A 78 3.78 -15.46 4.84
CA ASP A 78 3.37 -15.89 6.18
C ASP A 78 1.89 -15.56 6.41
N THR A 79 1.43 -14.42 5.86
CA THR A 79 0.00 -14.05 5.88
C THR A 79 -0.87 -15.12 5.23
N ARG A 80 -0.40 -15.73 4.14
CA ARG A 80 -1.14 -16.79 3.45
C ARG A 80 -1.19 -18.07 4.27
N LEU A 81 -0.07 -18.47 4.87
CA LEU A 81 -0.01 -19.66 5.72
C LEU A 81 -0.99 -19.55 6.90
N GLN A 82 -1.17 -18.35 7.46
CA GLN A 82 -2.11 -18.10 8.55
C GLN A 82 -3.60 -18.19 8.15
N GLN A 83 -3.96 -18.22 6.87
CA GLN A 83 -5.35 -18.45 6.44
C GLN A 83 -5.70 -19.91 6.25
N HIS A 84 -4.70 -20.78 6.12
CA HIS A 84 -4.89 -22.21 5.92
C HIS A 84 -4.68 -23.01 7.23
N MET A 85 -4.44 -22.31 8.34
CA MET A 85 -4.48 -22.84 9.71
C MET A 85 -5.80 -22.46 10.37
#